data_AF-A0A1G8MPG3-F1
#
_entry.id   AF-A0A1G8MPG3-F1
#
_cell.length_a   1.000
_cell.length_b   1.000
_cell.length_c   1.000
_cell.angle_alpha   90.00
_cell.angle_beta   90.00
_cell.angle_gamma   90.00
#
_symmetry.space_group_name_H-M   'P 1'
#
loop_
_entity.id
_entity.type
_entity.pdbx_description
1 polymer ?
#
loop_
_entity_poly.entity_id
_entity_poly.type
_entity_poly.pdbx_seq_one_letter_code
_entity_poly.pdbx_strand_id
1 'polypeptide(L)'
;MTKPLHEEGALDALQRSLHKARTLDPVKAYHHLNSPSEDRIKGFGPAFFTKWLYFAAYDDPNREGLRAPLIFDDRVSNALGWASTTNRRPFTAYARYLDVAAEVNARWCPTSPRHVVEYALFKLGAN
;
A
#
# COMPACT_ATOMS: atom_id res chain seq x y z
N MET A 1 13.26 14.96 17.03
CA MET A 1 12.92 14.20 15.81
C MET A 1 13.02 12.72 16.14
N THR A 2 11.91 11.98 16.03
CA THR A 2 11.96 10.51 16.10
C THR A 2 12.78 10.01 14.92
N LYS A 3 13.66 9.03 15.14
CA LYS A 3 14.40 8.33 14.08
C LYS A 3 13.85 6.90 13.99
N PRO A 4 12.78 6.65 13.20
CA PRO A 4 12.03 5.38 13.22
C PRO A 4 12.91 4.14 13.02
N LEU A 5 13.93 4.25 12.17
CA LEU A 5 14.84 3.14 11.86
C LEU A 5 15.86 2.84 12.97
N HIS A 6 15.97 3.69 13.99
CA HIS A 6 16.85 3.45 15.15
C HIS A 6 16.09 2.89 16.36
N GLU A 7 14.79 2.61 16.22
CA GLU A 7 14.03 1.94 17.27
C GLU A 7 14.50 0.48 17.39
N GLU A 8 14.55 -0.02 18.62
CA GLU A 8 14.90 -1.42 18.89
C GLU A 8 13.91 -2.36 18.18
N GLY A 9 14.42 -3.37 17.47
CA GLY A 9 13.59 -4.30 16.69
C GLY A 9 13.06 -3.75 15.35
N ALA A 10 13.37 -2.51 14.96
CA ALA A 10 12.89 -1.94 13.69
C ALA A 10 13.38 -2.74 12.46
N LEU A 11 14.63 -3.23 12.49
CA LEU A 11 15.17 -4.06 11.42
C LEU A 11 14.41 -5.40 11.32
N ASP A 12 14.17 -6.06 12.45
CA ASP A 12 13.45 -7.34 12.47
C ASP A 12 12.00 -7.15 12.00
N ALA A 13 11.35 -6.05 12.39
CA ALA A 13 10.03 -5.67 11.88
C ALA A 13 10.02 -5.46 10.36
N LEU A 14 11.05 -4.79 9.80
CA LEU A 14 11.19 -4.65 8.35
C LEU A 14 11.40 -6.01 7.67
N GLN A 15 12.22 -6.90 8.23
CA GLN A 15 12.44 -8.24 7.67
C GLN A 15 11.17 -9.08 7.70
N ARG A 16 10.44 -9.11 8.82
CA ARG A 16 9.15 -9.81 8.93
C ARG A 16 8.11 -9.24 7.98
N SER A 17 8.05 -7.91 7.86
CA SER A 17 7.12 -7.27 6.93
C SER A 17 7.48 -7.51 5.47
N LEU A 18 8.77 -7.58 5.10
CA LEU A 18 9.22 -7.96 3.76
C LEU A 18 8.76 -9.38 3.42
N HIS A 19 8.95 -10.32 4.34
CA HIS A 19 8.46 -11.69 4.14
C HIS A 19 6.94 -11.69 3.92
N LYS A 20 6.17 -11.01 4.76
CA LYS A 20 4.70 -10.89 4.63
C LYS A 20 4.27 -10.20 3.33
N ALA A 21 4.99 -9.16 2.90
CA ALA A 21 4.72 -8.45 1.66
C ALA A 21 4.83 -9.37 0.44
N ARG A 22 5.73 -10.36 0.49
CA ARG A 22 5.95 -11.32 -0.59
C ARG A 22 5.03 -12.52 -0.52
N THR A 23 4.67 -12.99 0.68
CA THR A 23 3.89 -14.24 0.85
C THR A 23 2.39 -14.06 1.05
N LEU A 24 1.93 -12.88 1.47
CA LEU A 24 0.51 -12.63 1.76
C LEU A 24 -0.17 -11.77 0.69
N ASP A 25 -1.51 -11.84 0.65
CA ASP A 25 -2.31 -10.81 -0.01
C ASP A 25 -1.96 -9.41 0.56
N PRO A 26 -1.83 -8.36 -0.29
CA PRO A 26 -1.40 -7.03 0.16
C PRO A 26 -2.26 -6.44 1.28
N VAL A 27 -3.56 -6.73 1.34
CA VAL A 27 -4.46 -6.23 2.39
C VAL A 27 -4.09 -6.84 3.74
N LYS A 28 -3.75 -8.14 3.76
CA LYS A 28 -3.30 -8.83 4.97
C LYS A 28 -1.92 -8.33 5.41
N ALA A 29 -0.98 -8.17 4.47
CA ALA A 29 0.34 -7.63 4.76
C ALA A 29 0.24 -6.18 5.31
N TYR A 30 -0.60 -5.34 4.70
CA TYR A 30 -0.89 -3.99 5.16
C TYR A 30 -1.50 -3.97 6.56
N HIS A 31 -2.43 -4.88 6.87
CA HIS A 31 -3.02 -5.00 8.19
C HIS A 31 -1.96 -5.28 9.27
N HIS A 32 -1.02 -6.19 9.01
CA HIS A 32 0.06 -6.47 9.95
C HIS A 32 0.90 -5.22 10.24
N LEU A 33 1.20 -4.41 9.22
CA LEU A 33 1.98 -3.18 9.36
C LEU A 33 1.21 -2.04 10.05
N ASN A 34 -0.08 -1.92 9.79
CA ASN A 34 -0.87 -0.75 10.17
C ASN A 34 -1.65 -0.92 11.49
N SER A 35 -1.83 -2.16 11.96
CA SER A 35 -2.42 -2.44 13.27
C SER A 35 -1.38 -2.35 14.39
N PRO A 36 -1.78 -2.13 15.65
CA PRO A 36 -0.89 -2.27 16.80
C PRO A 36 -0.39 -3.73 16.87
N SER A 37 0.78 -3.99 16.28
CA SER A 37 1.42 -5.30 16.20
C SER A 37 2.93 -5.11 16.37
N GLU A 38 3.65 -6.20 16.58
CA GLU A 38 5.12 -6.22 16.67
C GLU A 38 5.84 -5.78 15.38
N ASP A 39 5.11 -5.65 14.26
CA ASP A 39 5.68 -5.22 12.98
C ASP A 39 5.46 -3.73 12.68
N ARG A 40 4.71 -3.04 13.54
CA ARG A 40 4.43 -1.62 13.36
C ARG A 40 5.59 -0.79 13.86
N ILE A 41 6.32 -0.17 12.93
CA ILE A 41 7.39 0.77 13.24
C ILE A 41 6.78 2.15 13.51
N LYS A 42 7.08 2.73 14.67
CA LYS A 42 6.51 4.01 15.07
C LYS A 42 7.06 5.14 14.20
N GLY A 43 6.21 6.10 13.87
CA GLY A 43 6.55 7.20 12.97
C GLY A 43 6.38 6.88 11.49
N PHE A 44 6.12 5.63 11.10
CA PHE A 44 5.64 5.30 9.77
C PHE A 44 4.11 5.29 9.72
N GLY A 45 3.58 5.93 8.69
CA GLY A 45 2.15 6.10 8.47
C GLY A 45 1.59 5.12 7.42
N PRO A 46 0.25 5.04 7.32
CA PRO A 46 -0.45 4.21 6.34
C PRO A 46 0.10 4.25 4.91
N ALA A 47 0.36 5.46 4.38
CA ALA A 47 0.86 5.63 3.02
C ALA A 47 2.28 5.10 2.83
N PHE A 48 3.14 5.20 3.86
CA PHE A 48 4.48 4.64 3.83
C PHE A 48 4.41 3.11 3.73
N PHE A 49 3.52 2.47 4.51
CA PHE A 49 3.36 1.02 4.45
C PHE A 49 2.94 0.53 3.06
N THR A 50 2.07 1.25 2.34
CA THR A 50 1.73 0.84 0.97
C THR A 50 2.89 1.01 -0.01
N LYS A 51 3.77 2.01 0.19
CA LYS A 51 5.00 2.15 -0.59
C LYS A 51 5.97 1.02 -0.31
N TRP A 52 6.13 0.66 0.97
CA TRP A 52 6.93 -0.48 1.37
C TRP A 52 6.45 -1.77 0.70
N LEU A 53 5.13 -2.05 0.74
CA LEU A 53 4.55 -3.22 0.08
C LEU A 53 4.77 -3.21 -1.45
N TYR A 54 4.58 -2.06 -2.09
CA TYR A 54 4.82 -1.91 -3.54
C TYR A 54 6.27 -2.27 -3.90
N PHE A 55 7.24 -1.59 -3.28
CA PHE A 55 8.66 -1.81 -3.62
C PHE A 55 9.19 -3.18 -3.17
N ALA A 56 8.58 -3.78 -2.14
CA ALA A 56 8.99 -5.09 -1.64
C ALA A 56 8.54 -6.25 -2.55
N ALA A 57 7.41 -6.07 -3.26
CA ALA A 57 6.63 -7.20 -3.76
C ALA A 57 5.86 -6.98 -5.07
N TYR A 58 5.85 -5.79 -5.69
CA TYR A 58 5.06 -5.58 -6.92
C TYR A 58 5.50 -6.49 -8.08
N ASP A 59 6.81 -6.59 -8.32
CA ASP A 59 7.40 -7.39 -9.39
C ASP A 59 7.84 -8.80 -8.93
N ASP A 60 7.40 -9.27 -7.76
CA ASP A 60 7.76 -10.60 -7.27
C ASP A 60 6.97 -11.68 -8.05
N PRO A 61 7.66 -12.56 -8.82
CA PRO A 61 7.02 -13.56 -9.65
C PRO A 61 6.23 -14.60 -8.84
N ASN A 62 6.53 -14.78 -7.56
CA ASN A 62 5.85 -15.75 -6.70
C ASN A 62 4.45 -15.30 -6.24
N ARG A 63 3.99 -14.13 -6.71
CA ARG A 63 2.71 -13.52 -6.32
C ARG A 63 1.62 -13.62 -7.37
N GLU A 64 1.79 -14.53 -8.32
CA GLU A 64 0.78 -14.83 -9.32
C GLU A 64 -0.57 -15.15 -8.64
N GLY A 65 -1.65 -14.56 -9.13
CA GLY A 65 -3.01 -14.71 -8.57
C GLY A 65 -3.34 -13.82 -7.36
N LEU A 66 -2.39 -13.09 -6.78
CA LEU A 66 -2.67 -12.12 -5.70
C LEU A 66 -3.00 -10.72 -6.26
N ARG A 67 -3.62 -9.87 -5.43
CA ARG A 67 -3.77 -8.44 -5.75
C ARG A 67 -2.39 -7.78 -5.91
N ALA A 68 -2.30 -6.81 -6.81
CA ALA A 68 -1.10 -5.99 -6.94
C ALA A 68 -0.98 -5.05 -5.71
N PRO A 69 0.18 -4.99 -5.03
CA PRO A 69 0.38 -4.13 -3.86
C PRO A 69 0.60 -2.67 -4.29
N LEU A 70 -0.44 -2.00 -4.78
CA LEU A 70 -0.34 -0.63 -5.28
C LEU A 70 -0.20 0.39 -4.13
N ILE A 71 0.36 1.56 -4.45
CA ILE A 71 0.59 2.66 -3.50
C ILE A 71 -0.73 3.40 -3.25
N PHE A 72 -1.09 3.61 -1.98
CA PHE A 72 -2.28 4.37 -1.59
C PHE A 72 -1.90 5.55 -0.69
N ASP A 73 -1.50 6.65 -1.33
CA ASP A 73 -1.16 7.91 -0.66
C ASP A 73 -2.27 8.97 -0.79
N ASP A 74 -2.00 10.18 -0.31
CA ASP A 74 -2.97 11.27 -0.32
C ASP A 74 -3.37 11.69 -1.73
N ARG A 75 -2.46 11.62 -2.72
CA ARG A 75 -2.82 11.98 -4.10
C ARG A 75 -3.79 10.98 -4.68
N VAL A 76 -3.51 9.69 -4.51
CA VAL A 76 -4.43 8.62 -4.94
C VAL A 76 -5.77 8.75 -4.23
N SER A 77 -5.75 9.00 -2.92
CA SER A 77 -6.98 9.24 -2.14
C SER A 77 -7.77 10.46 -2.60
N ASN A 78 -7.08 11.56 -2.96
CA ASN A 78 -7.70 12.78 -3.45
C ASN A 78 -8.36 12.56 -4.82
N ALA A 79 -7.66 11.88 -5.74
CA ALA A 79 -8.19 11.56 -7.06
C ALA A 79 -9.47 10.70 -7.01
N LEU A 80 -9.57 9.83 -6.00
CA LEU A 80 -10.75 9.00 -5.76
C LEU A 80 -11.90 9.74 -5.05
N GLY A 81 -11.69 11.00 -4.64
CA GLY A 81 -12.64 11.73 -3.79
C GLY A 81 -12.77 11.14 -2.39
N TRP A 82 -11.78 10.36 -1.93
CA TRP A 82 -11.75 9.72 -0.61
C TRP A 82 -10.89 10.48 0.39
N ALA A 83 -10.52 11.71 0.06
CA ALA A 83 -9.83 12.61 0.97
C ALA A 83 -10.59 12.68 2.29
N SER A 84 -9.95 12.27 3.38
CA SER A 84 -10.54 12.34 4.70
C SER A 84 -10.09 13.65 5.36
N THR A 85 -11.04 14.40 5.91
CA THR A 85 -10.75 15.56 6.79
C THR A 85 -10.13 15.13 8.12
N THR A 86 -10.21 13.84 8.43
CA THR A 86 -9.55 13.23 9.61
C THR A 86 -8.31 12.47 9.16
N ASN A 87 -7.22 12.52 9.95
CA ASN A 87 -5.97 11.79 9.69
C ASN A 87 -6.10 10.24 9.75
N ARG A 88 -7.33 9.68 9.70
CA ARG A 88 -7.60 8.25 9.74
C ARG A 88 -8.47 7.85 8.55
N ARG A 89 -7.86 7.24 7.53
CA ARG A 89 -8.60 6.52 6.50
C ARG A 89 -9.19 5.22 7.09
N PRO A 90 -10.41 4.80 6.70
CA PRO A 90 -10.96 3.52 7.10
C PRO A 90 -10.00 2.39 6.75
N PHE A 91 -9.90 1.38 7.61
CA PHE A 91 -9.04 0.22 7.38
C PHE A 91 -9.37 -0.50 6.05
N THR A 92 -10.64 -0.51 5.65
CA THR A 92 -11.11 -1.11 4.40
C THR A 92 -10.77 -0.30 3.15
N ALA A 93 -10.30 0.94 3.29
CA ALA A 93 -10.03 1.82 2.15
C ALA A 93 -8.93 1.27 1.24
N TYR A 94 -7.91 0.61 1.81
CA TYR A 94 -6.84 0.01 1.00
C TYR A 94 -7.35 -1.17 0.15
N ALA A 95 -8.13 -2.07 0.75
CA ALA A 95 -8.74 -3.18 0.01
C ALA A 95 -9.64 -2.67 -1.13
N ARG A 96 -10.53 -1.73 -0.82
CA ARG A 96 -11.41 -1.11 -1.80
C ARG A 96 -10.63 -0.43 -2.92
N TYR A 97 -9.53 0.24 -2.60
CA TYR A 97 -8.66 0.86 -3.59
C TYR A 97 -8.09 -0.18 -4.57
N LEU A 98 -7.55 -1.29 -4.08
CA LEU A 98 -6.98 -2.32 -4.95
C LEU A 98 -8.03 -2.95 -5.86
N ASP A 99 -9.25 -3.16 -5.36
CA ASP A 99 -10.36 -3.69 -6.16
C ASP A 99 -10.78 -2.68 -7.26
N VAL A 100 -10.89 -1.39 -6.92
CA VAL A 100 -11.16 -0.31 -7.90
C VAL A 100 -10.06 -0.23 -8.95
N ALA A 101 -8.79 -0.30 -8.55
CA ALA A 101 -7.67 -0.24 -9.48
C ALA A 101 -7.67 -1.43 -10.45
N ALA A 102 -8.02 -2.62 -9.97
CA ALA A 102 -8.17 -3.81 -10.81
C ALA A 102 -9.33 -3.68 -11.80
N GLU A 103 -10.48 -3.16 -11.35
CA GLU A 103 -11.65 -2.93 -12.22
C GLU A 103 -11.36 -1.89 -13.31
N VAL A 104 -10.70 -0.77 -12.94
CA VAL A 104 -10.31 0.27 -13.89
C VAL A 104 -9.28 -0.26 -14.88
N ASN A 105 -8.26 -1.01 -14.44
CA ASN A 105 -7.26 -1.60 -15.32
C ASN A 105 -7.91 -2.53 -16.35
N ALA A 106 -8.83 -3.40 -15.91
CA ALA A 106 -9.54 -4.32 -16.78
C ALA A 106 -10.39 -3.62 -17.87
N ARG A 107 -10.94 -2.44 -17.57
CA ARG A 107 -11.78 -1.68 -18.51
C ARG A 107 -11.00 -0.71 -19.40
N TRP A 108 -10.00 -0.02 -18.85
CA TRP A 108 -9.32 1.09 -19.51
C TRP A 108 -8.01 0.67 -20.19
N CYS A 109 -7.24 -0.21 -19.57
CA CYS A 109 -5.90 -0.57 -20.05
C CYS A 109 -5.53 -2.04 -19.74
N PRO A 110 -6.31 -3.03 -20.25
CA PRO A 110 -6.19 -4.43 -19.82
C PRO A 110 -4.85 -5.09 -20.16
N THR A 111 -4.11 -4.55 -21.14
CA THR A 111 -2.78 -5.05 -21.54
C THR A 111 -1.64 -4.34 -20.81
N SER A 112 -1.94 -3.32 -20.00
CA SER A 112 -0.94 -2.56 -19.25
C SER A 112 -0.81 -3.07 -17.82
N PRO A 113 0.37 -2.96 -17.19
CA PRO A 113 0.55 -3.30 -15.78
C PRO A 113 -0.37 -2.47 -14.88
N ARG A 114 -0.85 -3.06 -13.78
CA ARG A 114 -1.84 -2.44 -12.88
C ARG A 114 -1.37 -1.10 -12.28
N HIS A 115 -0.07 -0.89 -12.09
CA HIS A 115 0.45 0.38 -11.58
C HIS A 115 0.21 1.59 -12.51
N VAL A 116 -0.21 1.38 -13.76
CA VAL A 116 -0.57 2.47 -14.68
C VAL A 116 -1.80 3.21 -14.14
N VAL A 117 -2.75 2.48 -13.53
CA VAL A 117 -3.92 3.08 -12.88
C VAL A 117 -3.51 3.86 -11.63
N GLU A 118 -2.61 3.32 -10.81
CA GLU A 118 -2.05 4.03 -9.65
C GLU A 118 -1.37 5.34 -10.08
N TYR A 119 -0.52 5.29 -11.10
CA TYR A 119 0.17 6.47 -11.63
C TYR A 119 -0.82 7.52 -12.17
N ALA A 120 -1.86 7.10 -12.90
CA ALA A 120 -2.90 8.01 -13.39
C ALA A 120 -3.62 8.71 -12.22
N LEU A 121 -4.01 7.97 -11.18
CA LEU A 121 -4.64 8.53 -9.98
C LEU A 121 -3.68 9.48 -9.24
N PHE A 122 -2.42 9.10 -9.09
CA PHE A 122 -1.39 9.95 -8.47
C PHE A 122 -1.21 11.28 -9.21
N LYS A 123 -1.26 11.26 -10.55
CA LYS A 123 -1.19 12.47 -11.38
C LYS A 123 -2.45 13.34 -11.25
N LEU A 124 -3.63 12.74 -11.17
CA LEU A 124 -4.90 13.46 -11.03
C LEU A 124 -5.05 14.14 -9.67
N GLY A 125 -4.60 13.50 -8.60
CA GLY A 125 -4.70 14.03 -7.24
C GLY A 125 -3.60 15.00 -6.84
N ALA A 126 -2.78 15.45 -7.79
CA ALA A 126 -1.77 16.49 -7.59
C ALA A 126 -2.33 17.92 -7.69
N ASN A 127 -3.61 18.06 -8.04
CA ASN A 127 -4.32 19.33 -8.18
C ASN A 127 -4.97 19.77 -6.87
#